data_AF-A0A0G4PY01-F1
#
_entry.id   AF-A0A0G4PY01-F1
#
_cell.length_a   1.000
_cell.length_b   1.000
_cell.length_c   1.000
_cell.angle_alpha   90.00
_cell.angle_beta   90.00
_cell.angle_gamma   90.00
#
_symmetry.space_group_name_H-M   'P 1'
#
loop_
_entity.id
_entity.type
_entity.pdbx_description
1 polymer ?
#
loop_
_entity_poly.entity_id
_entity_poly.type
_entity_poly.pdbx_seq_one_letter_code
_entity_poly.pdbx_strand_id
1 'polypeptide(L)'
;MAMHTGRHLGCVAHKDKDEFYLRYLEDRKHEDGFAPIERLHRARCRNVIYSILDLNPSRRINASQVVKSEWVRRIKLCKAGEGVS
;
A
#
# COMPACT_ATOMS: atom_id res chain seq x y z
N MET A 1 -2.68 5.08 4.47
CA MET A 1 -1.50 5.92 4.18
C MET A 1 -1.45 7.21 4.99
N ALA A 2 -2.58 7.81 5.39
CA ALA A 2 -2.61 9.04 6.20
C ALA A 2 -1.70 9.02 7.45
N MET A 3 -1.57 7.88 8.11
CA MET A 3 -0.65 7.70 9.26
C MET A 3 0.83 7.95 8.94
N HIS A 4 1.26 7.75 7.69
CA HIS A 4 2.64 7.98 7.27
C HIS A 4 2.81 9.29 6.49
N THR A 5 1.82 9.65 5.66
CA THR A 5 1.89 10.82 4.78
C THR A 5 1.25 12.07 5.37
N GLY A 6 0.61 11.99 6.54
CA GLY A 6 -0.13 13.08 7.17
C GLY A 6 -1.43 13.49 6.45
N ARG A 7 -1.77 12.82 5.33
CA ARG A 7 -2.93 13.11 4.50
C ARG A 7 -3.46 11.85 3.79
N HIS A 8 -4.75 11.82 3.46
CA HIS A 8 -5.31 10.79 2.59
C HIS A 8 -4.70 10.89 1.19
N LEU A 9 -4.41 9.75 0.54
CA LEU A 9 -3.85 9.69 -0.81
C LEU A 9 -4.96 9.57 -1.88
N GLY A 10 -6.10 10.21 -1.61
CA GLY A 10 -7.32 10.08 -2.41
C GLY A 10 -8.50 9.55 -1.60
N CYS A 11 -9.70 9.93 -2.03
CA CYS A 11 -10.98 9.50 -1.47
C CYS A 11 -11.65 8.46 -2.39
N VAL A 12 -11.37 8.46 -3.69
CA VAL A 12 -12.02 7.58 -4.69
C VAL A 12 -11.04 7.20 -5.80
N ALA A 13 -11.07 5.94 -6.26
CA ALA A 13 -10.26 5.49 -7.40
C ALA A 13 -10.88 5.90 -8.76
N HIS A 14 -11.04 7.21 -9.00
CA HIS A 14 -11.67 7.75 -10.22
C HIS A 14 -10.89 8.96 -10.75
N LYS A 15 -10.41 8.88 -12.01
CA LYS A 15 -9.47 9.86 -12.57
C LYS A 15 -10.02 11.29 -12.60
N ASP A 16 -11.30 11.44 -12.93
CA ASP A 16 -11.92 12.77 -13.06
C ASP A 16 -12.43 13.36 -11.74
N LYS A 17 -12.37 12.58 -10.65
CA LYS A 17 -12.90 13.00 -9.33
C LYS A 17 -11.82 13.05 -8.25
N ASP A 18 -10.64 12.52 -8.54
CA ASP A 18 -9.56 12.37 -7.56
C ASP A 18 -8.21 12.64 -8.22
N GLU A 19 -7.68 13.84 -7.97
CA GLU A 19 -6.37 14.28 -8.44
C GLU A 19 -5.24 13.38 -7.93
N PHE A 20 -5.36 12.80 -6.74
CA PHE A 20 -4.36 11.85 -6.24
C PHE A 20 -4.39 10.56 -7.02
N TYR A 21 -5.57 10.06 -7.39
CA TYR A 21 -5.67 8.87 -8.23
C TYR A 21 -5.11 9.13 -9.63
N LEU A 22 -5.37 10.31 -10.22
CA LEU A 22 -4.76 10.70 -11.49
C LEU A 22 -3.23 10.73 -11.39
N ARG A 23 -2.67 11.42 -10.39
CA ARG A 23 -1.21 11.48 -10.20
C ARG A 23 -0.61 10.10 -9.91
N TYR A 24 -1.28 9.26 -9.14
CA TYR A 24 -0.85 7.88 -8.90
C TYR A 24 -0.70 7.09 -10.21
N LEU A 25 -1.62 7.28 -11.17
CA LEU A 25 -1.58 6.61 -12.46
C LEU A 25 -0.44 7.11 -13.36
N GLU A 26 -0.11 8.39 -13.30
CA GLU A 26 0.98 8.97 -14.08
C GLU A 26 2.34 8.60 -13.48
N ASP A 27 2.58 8.92 -12.20
CA ASP A 27 3.87 8.73 -11.54
C ASP A 27 4.33 7.26 -11.57
N ARG A 28 3.40 6.30 -11.40
CA ARG A 28 3.74 4.86 -11.40
C ARG A 28 4.25 4.30 -12.73
N LYS A 29 4.13 5.06 -13.83
CA LYS A 29 4.68 4.67 -15.14
C LYS A 29 6.19 4.92 -15.19
N HIS A 30 6.69 5.80 -14.34
CA HIS A 30 8.10 6.16 -14.25
C HIS A 30 8.85 5.21 -13.30
N GLU A 31 10.16 5.07 -13.52
CA GLU A 31 11.03 4.25 -12.67
C GLU A 31 11.05 4.73 -11.22
N ASP A 32 10.92 6.05 -11.01
CA ASP A 32 10.83 6.67 -9.69
C ASP A 32 9.51 6.39 -8.96
N GLY A 33 8.51 5.82 -9.63
CA GLY A 33 7.24 5.42 -9.04
C GLY A 33 6.45 6.57 -8.39
N PHE A 34 5.47 6.20 -7.57
CA PHE A 34 4.63 7.19 -6.88
C PHE A 34 5.30 7.64 -5.57
N ALA A 35 5.78 8.88 -5.53
CA ALA A 35 6.60 9.40 -4.43
C ALA A 35 6.06 9.16 -3.00
N PRO A 36 4.74 9.25 -2.72
CA PRO A 36 4.22 8.92 -1.39
C PRO A 36 4.42 7.46 -0.95
N ILE A 37 4.50 6.52 -1.90
CA ILE A 37 4.83 5.12 -1.62
C ILE A 37 6.36 4.96 -1.58
N GLU A 38 7.11 5.60 -2.48
CA GLU A 38 8.57 5.48 -2.53
C GLU A 38 9.29 6.02 -1.29
N ARG A 39 8.71 7.00 -0.61
CA ARG A 39 9.24 7.52 0.68
C ARG A 39 9.20 6.50 1.82
N LEU A 40 8.48 5.38 1.67
CA LEU A 40 8.52 4.31 2.67
C LEU A 40 9.89 3.63 2.65
N HIS A 41 10.59 3.65 3.78
CA HIS A 41 11.96 3.14 3.91
C HIS A 41 12.21 1.71 3.41
N ARG A 42 11.24 0.80 3.55
CA ARG A 42 11.43 -0.63 3.27
C ARG A 42 10.75 -1.03 1.96
N ALA A 43 11.54 -1.54 1.01
CA ALA A 43 11.03 -2.05 -0.27
C ALA A 43 9.91 -3.09 -0.12
N ARG A 44 10.01 -3.97 0.88
CA ARG A 44 8.98 -4.98 1.18
C ARG A 44 7.63 -4.35 1.54
N CYS A 45 7.62 -3.20 2.22
CA CYS A 45 6.38 -2.46 2.49
C CYS A 45 5.80 -1.88 1.20
N ARG A 46 6.66 -1.26 0.37
CA ARG A 46 6.25 -0.66 -0.91
C ARG A 46 5.60 -1.68 -1.83
N ASN A 47 6.21 -2.85 -1.97
CA ASN A 47 5.69 -3.94 -2.80
C ASN A 47 4.27 -4.34 -2.37
N VAL A 48 4.03 -4.51 -1.08
CA VAL A 48 2.70 -4.88 -0.56
C VAL A 48 1.69 -3.77 -0.83
N ILE A 49 2.05 -2.49 -0.64
CA ILE A 49 1.15 -1.37 -0.94
C ILE A 49 0.82 -1.30 -2.44
N TYR A 50 1.79 -1.49 -3.33
CA TYR A 50 1.53 -1.55 -4.77
C TYR A 50 0.64 -2.73 -5.15
N SER A 51 0.81 -3.89 -4.52
CA SER A 51 -0.07 -5.04 -4.74
C SER A 51 -1.50 -4.81 -4.24
N ILE A 52 -1.70 -4.03 -3.16
CA ILE A 52 -3.04 -3.62 -2.73
C ILE A 52 -3.66 -2.67 -3.75
N LEU A 53 -2.86 -1.76 -4.32
CA LEU A 53 -3.26 -0.71 -5.25
C LEU A 53 -3.02 -1.08 -6.73
N ASP A 54 -3.00 -2.37 -7.07
CA ASP A 54 -2.79 -2.81 -8.46
C ASP A 54 -3.92 -2.26 -9.36
N LEU A 55 -3.57 -1.82 -10.57
CA LEU A 55 -4.56 -1.31 -11.52
C LEU A 55 -5.45 -2.41 -12.06
N ASN A 56 -4.94 -3.63 -12.14
CA ASN A 56 -5.72 -4.81 -12.49
C ASN A 56 -6.36 -5.37 -11.21
N PRO A 57 -7.70 -5.33 -11.08
CA PRO A 57 -8.40 -5.84 -9.91
C PRO A 57 -8.07 -7.31 -9.59
N SER A 58 -7.82 -8.14 -10.61
CA SER A 58 -7.50 -9.56 -10.45
C SER A 58 -6.10 -9.80 -9.86
N ARG A 59 -5.20 -8.82 -9.92
CA ARG A 59 -3.86 -8.88 -9.31
C ARG A 59 -3.82 -8.31 -7.89
N ARG A 60 -4.90 -7.68 -7.43
CA ARG A 60 -4.95 -7.10 -6.09
C ARG A 60 -4.91 -8.20 -5.04
N ILE A 61 -4.02 -8.02 -4.07
CA ILE A 61 -3.95 -8.94 -2.94
C ILE A 61 -5.07 -8.66 -1.94
N ASN A 62 -5.63 -9.73 -1.37
CA ASN A 62 -6.65 -9.64 -0.33
C ASN A 62 -6.03 -9.58 1.08
N ALA A 63 -6.88 -9.40 2.09
CA ALA A 63 -6.43 -9.29 3.49
C ALA A 63 -5.59 -10.49 3.96
N SER A 64 -5.96 -11.73 3.59
CA SER A 64 -5.22 -12.92 3.98
C SER A 64 -3.81 -12.97 3.37
N GLN A 65 -3.66 -12.48 2.13
CA GLN A 65 -2.36 -12.37 1.46
C GLN A 65 -1.50 -11.26 2.05
N VAL A 66 -2.11 -10.13 2.44
CA VAL A 66 -1.41 -9.04 3.15
C VAL A 66 -0.84 -9.53 4.48
N VAL A 67 -1.61 -10.25 5.29
CA VAL A 67 -1.14 -10.80 6.57
C VAL A 67 0.05 -11.75 6.39
N LYS A 68 0.04 -12.54 5.31
CA LYS A 68 1.11 -13.48 4.96
C LYS A 68 2.33 -12.81 4.29
N SER A 69 2.26 -11.53 3.95
CA SER A 69 3.34 -10.81 3.28
C SER A 69 4.59 -10.70 4.15
N GLU A 70 5.76 -10.57 3.51
CA GLU A 70 7.02 -10.36 4.24
C GLU A 70 7.02 -9.09 5.11
N TRP A 71 6.20 -8.11 4.77
CA TRP A 71 6.06 -6.90 5.58
C TRP A 71 5.33 -7.21 6.89
N VAL A 72 4.10 -7.75 6.81
CA VAL A 72 3.27 -7.96 8.00
C VAL A 72 3.81 -9.07 8.89
N ARG A 73 4.36 -10.15 8.31
CA ARG A 73 4.92 -11.27 9.07
C ARG A 73 6.14 -10.89 9.94
N ARG A 74 6.80 -9.76 9.65
CA ARG A 74 7.94 -9.26 10.42
C ARG A 74 7.55 -8.30 11.54
N ILE A 75 6.26 -7.98 11.68
CA ILE A 75 5.77 -7.14 12.76
C ILE A 75 5.86 -7.94 14.05
N LYS A 76 6.52 -7.38 15.07
CA LYS A 76 6.55 -7.96 16.40
C LYS A 76 5.16 -7.83 17.00
N LEU A 77 4.59 -8.95 17.41
CA LEU A 77 3.31 -8.98 18.12
C LEU A 77 3.60 -8.97 19.63
N CYS A 78 2.67 -8.40 20.39
CA CYS A 78 2.64 -8.65 21.83
C CYS A 78 2.06 -10.05 22.08
N LYS A 79 2.21 -10.58 23.30
CA LYS A 79 1.67 -11.91 23.68
C LYS A 79 0.19 -12.09 23.31
N ALA A 80 -0.64 -11.07 23.55
CA ALA A 80 -2.07 -11.10 23.18
C ALA A 80 -2.32 -11.23 21.66
N GLY A 81 -1.40 -10.72 20.84
CA GLY A 81 -1.48 -10.79 19.38
C GLY A 81 -0.98 -12.11 18.80
N GLU A 82 -0.29 -12.96 19.58
CA GLU A 82 0.21 -14.26 19.10
C GLU A 82 -0.91 -15.29 18.95
N GLY A 83 -2.11 -15.02 19.47
CA GLY A 83 -3.27 -15.93 19.37
C GLY A 83 -3.09 -17.24 20.14
N VAL A 84 -2.06 -17.31 21.00
CA VAL A 84 -1.84 -18.41 21.95
C VAL A 84 -2.64 -18.05 23.20
N SER A 85 -3.85 -18.60 23.28
CA SER A 85 -4.68 -18.63 24.50
C SER A 85 -4.35 -19.87 25.32
#